data_AF-A0A822DV79-F1
#
_entry.id   AF-A0A822DV79-F1
#
_cell.length_a   1.000
_cell.length_b   1.000
_cell.length_c   1.000
_cell.angle_alpha   90.00
_cell.angle_beta   90.00
_cell.angle_gamma   90.00
#
_symmetry.space_group_name_H-M   'P 1'
#
loop_
_entity.id
_entity.type
_entity.pdbx_description
1 polymer ?
#
loop_
_entity_poly.entity_id
_entity_poly.type
_entity_poly.pdbx_seq_one_letter_code
_entity_poly.pdbx_strand_id
1 'polypeptide(L)'
;FSLVPISDDIARCILQTTKAPVLFIGATKPQWPRNEKLFDFIKEHNPNFEKVLINGPHHLHMTHVDEVVNHIEQYFNKHLQ
;
A
#
# COMPACT_ATOMS: atom_id res chain seq x y z
N PHE A 1 -18.60 -14.43 -5.28
CA PHE A 1 -18.57 -13.08 -4.70
C PHE A 1 -18.12 -12.11 -5.78
N SER A 2 -19.06 -11.40 -6.41
CA SER A 2 -18.70 -10.29 -7.29
C SER A 2 -18.30 -9.12 -6.37
N LEU A 3 -17.02 -8.78 -6.33
CA LEU A 3 -16.58 -7.52 -5.76
C LEU A 3 -17.15 -6.44 -6.67
N VAL A 4 -18.27 -5.82 -6.28
CA VAL A 4 -18.73 -4.61 -6.94
C VAL A 4 -17.60 -3.59 -6.77
N PRO A 5 -16.93 -3.15 -7.86
CA PRO A 5 -15.86 -2.19 -7.72
C PRO A 5 -16.42 -0.93 -7.09
N ILE A 6 -15.81 -0.48 -6.01
CA ILE A 6 -16.07 0.84 -5.43
C ILE A 6 -15.80 1.87 -6.53
N SER A 7 -16.69 2.84 -6.73
CA SER A 7 -16.44 3.89 -7.71
C SER A 7 -15.19 4.71 -7.33
N ASP A 8 -14.47 5.20 -8.33
CA ASP A 8 -13.24 5.99 -8.11
C ASP A 8 -13.46 7.16 -7.16
N ASP A 9 -14.62 7.81 -7.20
CA ASP A 9 -14.95 8.93 -6.31
C ASP A 9 -15.07 8.51 -4.85
N ILE A 10 -15.69 7.35 -4.58
CA ILE A 10 -15.79 6.81 -3.21
C ILE A 10 -14.40 6.38 -2.73
N ALA A 11 -13.61 5.73 -3.59
CA ALA A 11 -12.24 5.33 -3.26
C ALA A 11 -11.37 6.55 -2.90
N ARG A 12 -11.45 7.63 -3.69
CA ARG A 12 -10.76 8.89 -3.39
C ARG A 12 -11.22 9.51 -2.09
N CYS A 13 -12.53 9.56 -1.83
CA CYS A 13 -13.08 10.11 -0.58
C CYS A 13 -12.55 9.33 0.65
N ILE A 14 -12.53 8.00 0.59
CA ILE A 14 -11.97 7.16 1.66
C ILE A 14 -10.48 7.49 1.86
N LEU A 15 -9.70 7.56 0.78
CA LEU A 15 -8.27 7.80 0.88
C LEU A 15 -7.93 9.21 1.39
N GLN A 16 -8.71 10.24 1.03
CA GLN A 16 -8.54 11.62 1.52
C GLN A 16 -8.88 11.77 3.00
N THR A 17 -9.87 11.00 3.46
CA THR A 17 -10.36 11.07 4.84
C THR A 17 -9.60 10.15 5.78
N THR A 18 -8.85 9.17 5.26
CA THR A 18 -8.02 8.26 6.04
C THR A 18 -6.88 9.04 6.72
N LYS A 19 -6.98 9.22 8.04
CA LYS A 19 -5.93 9.83 8.87
C LYS A 19 -5.00 8.81 9.52
N ALA A 20 -5.36 7.53 9.48
CA ALA A 20 -4.51 6.47 9.97
C ALA A 20 -3.23 6.39 9.11
N PRO A 21 -2.09 6.05 9.71
CA PRO A 21 -0.91 5.64 8.96
C PRO A 21 -1.25 4.49 8.00
N VAL A 22 -0.86 4.60 6.73
CA VAL A 22 -1.02 3.54 5.71
C VAL A 22 0.33 3.09 5.15
N LEU A 23 0.59 1.78 5.15
CA LEU A 23 1.73 1.15 4.48
C LEU A 23 1.28 0.35 3.26
N PHE A 24 1.89 0.59 2.11
CA PHE A 24 1.79 -0.25 0.93
C PHE A 24 3.11 -0.99 0.69
N ILE A 25 3.05 -2.32 0.59
CA ILE A 25 4.18 -3.16 0.18
C ILE A 25 3.80 -3.85 -1.14
N GLY A 26 4.61 -3.66 -2.18
CA GLY A 26 4.37 -4.23 -3.50
C GLY A 26 5.62 -4.79 -4.17
N ALA A 27 5.43 -5.61 -5.19
CA ALA A 27 6.51 -6.26 -5.92
C ALA A 27 7.01 -5.42 -7.08
N THR A 28 8.31 -5.44 -7.39
CA THR A 28 8.83 -4.81 -8.63
C THR A 28 8.27 -5.45 -9.90
N LYS A 29 7.91 -6.75 -9.85
CA LYS A 29 7.27 -7.50 -10.95
C LYS A 29 5.82 -7.86 -10.59
N PRO A 30 4.89 -6.88 -10.64
CA PRO A 30 3.50 -7.13 -10.26
C PRO A 30 2.77 -7.94 -11.35
N GLN A 31 1.72 -8.66 -10.97
CA GLN A 31 0.85 -9.36 -11.92
C GLN A 31 0.01 -8.38 -12.77
N TRP A 32 -0.27 -7.20 -12.22
CA TRP A 32 -1.05 -6.15 -12.89
C TRP A 32 -0.33 -4.80 -12.79
N PRO A 33 -0.57 -3.88 -13.76
CA PRO A 33 -0.04 -2.53 -13.69
C PRO A 33 -0.44 -1.83 -12.39
N ARG A 34 0.50 -1.12 -11.78
CA ARG A 34 0.23 -0.25 -10.64
C ARG A 34 -0.38 1.07 -11.11
N ASN A 35 -1.33 1.59 -10.36
CA ASN A 35 -1.87 2.93 -10.56
C ASN A 35 -1.01 3.95 -9.81
N GLU A 36 0.08 4.39 -10.44
CA GLU A 36 1.04 5.32 -9.80
C GLU A 36 0.38 6.65 -9.41
N LYS A 37 -0.57 7.16 -10.21
CA LYS A 37 -1.36 8.37 -9.89
C LYS A 37 -2.17 8.23 -8.59
N LEU A 38 -2.63 7.03 -8.28
CA LEU A 38 -3.33 6.77 -7.02
C LEU A 38 -2.38 6.88 -5.83
N PHE A 39 -1.16 6.36 -5.94
CA PHE A 39 -0.17 6.47 -4.86
C PHE A 39 0.25 7.92 -4.62
N ASP A 40 0.44 8.70 -5.69
CA ASP A 40 0.72 10.13 -5.58
C ASP A 40 -0.42 10.86 -4.85
N PHE A 41 -1.67 10.59 -5.25
CA PHE A 41 -2.85 11.16 -4.60
C PHE A 41 -2.94 10.80 -3.11
N ILE A 42 -2.67 9.54 -2.74
CA ILE A 42 -2.68 9.12 -1.33
C ILE A 42 -1.59 9.87 -0.56
N LYS A 43 -0.39 9.97 -1.12
CA LYS A 43 0.75 10.66 -0.50
C LYS A 43 0.47 12.14 -0.26
N GLU A 44 -0.24 12.81 -1.18
CA GLU A 44 -0.65 14.21 -1.03
C GLU A 44 -1.64 14.43 0.13
N HIS A 45 -2.49 13.44 0.43
CA HIS A 45 -3.56 13.59 1.42
C HIS A 45 -3.30 12.86 2.75
N ASN A 46 -2.32 11.95 2.79
CA ASN A 46 -1.90 11.21 3.97
C ASN A 46 -0.38 11.29 4.13
N PRO A 47 0.15 12.20 4.98
CA PRO A 47 1.60 12.37 5.18
C PRO A 47 2.28 11.15 5.82
N ASN A 48 1.51 10.23 6.41
CA ASN A 48 2.00 8.99 7.01
C ASN A 48 1.89 7.80 6.05
N PHE A 49 1.58 8.05 4.77
CA PHE A 49 1.59 7.03 3.73
C PHE A 49 3.02 6.65 3.34
N GLU A 50 3.31 5.35 3.36
CA GLU A 50 4.59 4.80 2.92
C GLU A 50 4.38 3.76 1.83
N LYS A 51 5.22 3.83 0.80
CA LYS A 51 5.22 2.89 -0.33
C LYS A 51 6.58 2.21 -0.40
N VAL A 52 6.58 0.88 -0.29
CA VAL A 52 7.76 0.03 -0.39
C VAL A 52 7.61 -0.89 -1.60
N LEU A 53 8.68 -1.00 -2.40
CA LEU A 53 8.76 -1.97 -3.49
C LEU A 53 9.87 -2.98 -3.22
N ILE A 54 9.50 -4.24 -3.02
CA ILE A 54 10.43 -5.35 -2.84
C ILE A 54 10.72 -5.97 -4.21
N ASN A 55 11.99 -6.28 -4.46
CA ASN A 55 12.38 -6.93 -5.70
C ASN A 55 11.91 -8.38 -5.73
N GLY A 56 10.85 -8.67 -6.49
CA GLY A 56 10.26 -10.01 -6.47
C GLY A 56 8.97 -10.14 -7.31
N PRO A 57 8.32 -11.31 -7.26
CA PRO A 57 7.05 -11.58 -7.92
C PRO A 57 5.85 -11.07 -7.09
N HIS A 58 4.64 -11.09 -7.68
CA HIS A 58 3.40 -10.57 -7.07
C HIS A 58 3.13 -11.04 -5.62
N HIS A 59 3.31 -12.33 -5.32
CA HIS A 59 3.05 -12.89 -3.99
C HIS A 59 4.27 -12.78 -3.04
N LEU A 60 4.71 -11.55 -2.77
CA LEU A 60 5.84 -11.29 -1.86
C LEU A 60 5.64 -11.88 -0.46
N HIS A 61 4.42 -11.80 0.07
CA HIS A 61 4.06 -12.36 1.38
C HIS A 61 4.22 -13.88 1.47
N MET A 62 4.46 -14.58 0.35
CA MET A 62 4.75 -16.01 0.31
C MET A 62 6.22 -16.31 -0.04
N THR A 63 6.92 -15.37 -0.68
CA THR A 63 8.24 -15.63 -1.30
C THR A 63 9.38 -14.83 -0.68
N HIS A 64 9.07 -13.71 -0.04
CA HIS A 64 10.01 -12.76 0.59
C HIS A 64 9.48 -12.39 1.99
N VAL A 65 9.07 -13.41 2.76
CA VAL A 65 8.37 -13.24 4.04
C VAL A 65 9.17 -12.36 4.99
N ASP A 66 10.45 -12.67 5.19
CA ASP A 66 11.30 -11.93 6.13
C ASP A 66 11.43 -10.45 5.75
N GLU A 67 11.58 -10.15 4.47
CA GLU A 67 11.66 -8.77 3.98
C GLU A 67 10.34 -8.02 4.18
N VAL A 68 9.21 -8.67 3.89
CA VAL A 68 7.87 -8.12 4.14
C VAL A 68 7.66 -7.85 5.63
N VAL A 69 7.99 -8.80 6.50
CA VAL A 69 7.86 -8.67 7.96
C VAL A 69 8.72 -7.52 8.48
N ASN A 70 9.97 -7.43 8.05
CA ASN A 70 10.87 -6.34 8.45
C ASN A 70 10.29 -4.96 8.13
N HIS A 71 9.68 -4.78 6.95
CA HIS A 71 9.04 -3.51 6.60
C HIS A 71 7.80 -3.22 7.44
N ILE A 72 7.01 -4.25 7.78
CA ILE A 72 5.87 -4.10 8.68
C ILE A 72 6.36 -3.67 10.06
N GLU A 73 7.33 -4.36 10.66
CA GLU A 73 7.87 -4.03 11.98
C GLU A 73 8.43 -2.61 12.05
N GLN A 74 9.23 -2.21 11.06
CA GLN A 74 9.75 -0.84 10.96
C GLN A 74 8.63 0.20 10.93
N TYR A 75 7.56 -0.09 10.20
CA TYR A 75 6.40 0.81 10.09
C TYR A 75 5.63 0.93 11.41
N PHE A 76 5.38 -0.21 12.07
CA PHE A 76 4.72 -0.24 13.39
C PHE A 76 5.52 0.54 14.43
N ASN A 77 6.84 0.31 14.51
CA ASN A 77 7.71 1.02 15.45
C ASN A 77 7.76 2.54 15.21
N LYS A 78 7.58 2.97 13.95
CA LYS A 78 7.62 4.40 13.59
C LYS A 78 6.33 5.15 13.91
N HIS A 79 5.16 4.50 13.76
CA HIS A 79 3.87 5.18 13.75
C HIS A 79 2.86 4.71 14.79
N LEU A 80 3.08 3.56 15.43
CA LEU A 80 2.07 2.87 16.25
C LEU A 80 2.59 2.44 17.64
N GLN A 81 3.81 2.83 17.99
CA GLN A 81 4.35 2.78 19.37
C GLN A 81 4.32 4.19 19.98
#